data_AF-A0A6P1R1V2-F1
#
_entry.id   AF-A0A6P1R1V2-F1
#
_cell.length_a   1.000
_cell.length_b   1.000
_cell.length_c   1.000
_cell.angle_alpha   90.00
_cell.angle_beta   90.00
_cell.angle_gamma   90.00
#
_symmetry.space_group_name_H-M   'P 1'
#
loop_
_entity.id
_entity.type
_entity.pdbx_description
1 polymer ?
#
loop_
_entity_poly.entity_id
_entity_poly.type
_entity_poly.pdbx_seq_one_letter_code
_entity_poly.pdbx_strand_id
1 'polypeptide(L)'
;MPPSVEDHRRLLGAWQLAILRFAVTLSDSDRHNVAALAVELDRLGGRRSGEDSLHFFRRTSSRLCAAIDGRQQDAQATLDGFCKQIEEPRLRLAFAAAVGLARSKPARSKPQPKRDQNLFRGLLARPPAPL
;
A
#
# COMPACT_ATOMS: atom_id res chain seq x y z
N MET A 1 9.44 -31.05 11.07
CA MET A 1 10.00 -30.43 9.86
C MET A 1 10.32 -28.97 10.17
N PRO A 2 11.56 -28.49 10.00
CA PRO A 2 11.85 -27.07 10.15
C PRO A 2 11.08 -26.28 9.07
N PRO A 3 10.61 -25.06 9.38
CA PRO A 3 9.95 -24.22 8.39
C PRO A 3 10.89 -23.99 7.20
N SER A 4 10.41 -24.26 5.99
CA SER A 4 11.21 -24.09 4.78
C SER A 4 11.47 -22.60 4.54
N VAL A 5 12.59 -22.26 3.89
CA VAL A 5 12.89 -20.88 3.45
C VAL A 5 11.74 -20.33 2.58
N GLU A 6 11.06 -21.21 1.85
CA GLU A 6 9.88 -20.89 1.04
C GLU A 6 8.68 -20.43 1.89
N ASP A 7 8.43 -21.07 3.04
CA ASP A 7 7.34 -20.69 3.95
C ASP A 7 7.57 -19.30 4.54
N HIS A 8 8.83 -18.99 4.86
CA HIS A 8 9.20 -17.66 5.36
C HIS A 8 9.00 -16.58 4.29
N ARG A 9 9.40 -16.84 3.04
CA ARG A 9 9.18 -15.91 1.91
C ARG A 9 7.69 -15.66 1.66
N ARG A 10 6.87 -16.73 1.69
CA ARG A 10 5.41 -16.61 1.54
C ARG A 10 4.79 -15.79 2.66
N LEU A 11 5.20 -16.05 3.90
CA LEU A 11 4.68 -15.31 5.04
C LEU A 11 5.11 -13.83 5.02
N LEU A 12 6.35 -13.55 4.62
CA LEU A 12 6.83 -12.18 4.43
C LEU A 12 6.00 -11.45 3.37
N GLY A 13 5.73 -12.10 2.23
CA GLY A 13 4.86 -11.55 1.19
C GLY A 13 3.43 -11.31 1.67
N ALA A 14 2.85 -12.26 2.42
CA ALA A 14 1.52 -12.11 3.02
C ALA A 14 1.47 -10.92 3.99
N TRP A 15 2.51 -10.74 4.81
CA TRP A 15 2.62 -9.60 5.72
C TRP A 15 2.74 -8.26 4.99
N GLN A 16 3.57 -8.17 3.93
CA GLN A 16 3.66 -6.95 3.12
C GLN A 16 2.32 -6.62 2.42
N LEU A 17 1.60 -7.63 1.92
CA LEU A 17 0.27 -7.46 1.33
C LEU A 17 -0.77 -7.03 2.37
N ALA A 18 -0.70 -7.56 3.59
CA ALA A 18 -1.59 -7.13 4.68
C ALA A 18 -1.35 -5.66 5.07
N ILE A 19 -0.09 -5.21 5.10
CA ILE A 19 0.24 -3.79 5.31
C ILE A 19 -0.33 -2.92 4.20
N LEU A 20 -0.17 -3.33 2.93
CA LEU A 20 -0.76 -2.61 1.80
C LEU A 20 -2.29 -2.53 1.95
N ARG A 21 -2.94 -3.65 2.29
CA ARG A 21 -4.39 -3.69 2.48
C ARG A 21 -4.82 -2.70 3.58
N PHE A 22 -4.15 -2.71 4.72
CA PHE A 22 -4.41 -1.74 5.79
C PHE A 22 -4.20 -0.30 5.32
N ALA A 23 -3.13 -0.01 4.57
CA ALA A 23 -2.88 1.33 4.04
C ALA A 23 -3.99 1.83 3.11
N VAL A 24 -4.68 0.92 2.40
CA VAL A 24 -5.81 1.26 1.51
C VAL A 24 -7.13 1.39 2.26
N THR A 25 -7.37 0.54 3.27
CA THR A 25 -8.69 0.45 3.93
C THR A 25 -8.79 1.26 5.20
N LEU A 26 -7.67 1.49 5.90
CA LEU A 26 -7.59 2.04 7.25
C LEU A 26 -8.49 1.31 8.27
N SER A 27 -8.81 0.04 8.00
CA SER A 27 -9.69 -0.77 8.84
C SER A 27 -8.94 -1.38 10.02
N ASP A 28 -9.51 -1.30 11.23
CA ASP A 28 -8.95 -1.96 12.41
C ASP A 28 -8.84 -3.48 12.23
N SER A 29 -9.73 -4.11 11.46
CA SER A 29 -9.61 -5.55 11.18
C SER A 29 -8.32 -5.86 10.42
N ASP A 30 -7.95 -5.00 9.47
CA ASP A 30 -6.72 -5.18 8.69
C ASP A 30 -5.49 -4.88 9.56
N ARG A 31 -5.58 -3.91 10.48
CA ARG A 31 -4.55 -3.64 11.48
C ARG A 31 -4.29 -4.87 12.39
N HIS A 32 -5.34 -5.55 12.85
CA HIS A 32 -5.19 -6.77 13.63
C HIS A 32 -4.58 -7.91 12.81
N ASN A 33 -4.96 -8.06 11.54
CA ASN A 33 -4.38 -9.06 10.65
C ASN A 33 -2.87 -8.84 10.44
N VAL A 34 -2.44 -7.59 10.25
CA VAL A 34 -1.01 -7.22 10.19
C VAL A 34 -0.28 -7.65 11.47
N ALA A 35 -0.86 -7.38 12.64
CA ALA A 35 -0.27 -7.76 13.91
C ALA A 35 -0.16 -9.29 14.10
N ALA A 36 -1.16 -10.05 13.65
CA ALA A 36 -1.15 -11.51 13.70
C ALA A 36 -0.03 -12.10 12.83
N LEU A 37 0.10 -11.64 11.57
CA LEU A 37 1.16 -12.07 10.67
C LEU A 37 2.56 -11.71 11.19
N ALA A 38 2.70 -10.56 11.86
CA ALA A 38 3.95 -10.15 12.47
C ALA A 38 4.39 -11.10 13.60
N VAL A 39 3.46 -11.58 14.43
CA VAL A 39 3.74 -12.58 15.48
C VAL A 39 4.25 -13.89 14.86
N GLU A 40 3.63 -14.34 13.77
CA GLU A 40 4.07 -15.56 13.08
C GLU A 40 5.46 -15.39 12.45
N LEU A 41 5.76 -14.22 11.87
CA LEU A 41 7.09 -13.93 11.33
C LEU A 41 8.17 -13.90 12.41
N ASP A 42 7.90 -13.25 13.53
CA ASP A 42 8.80 -13.20 14.68
C ASP A 42 9.07 -14.61 15.25
N ARG A 43 8.05 -15.47 15.32
CA ARG A 43 8.19 -16.89 15.74
C ARG A 43 9.07 -17.71 14.81
N LEU A 44 8.99 -17.46 13.50
CA LEU A 44 9.83 -18.13 12.50
C LEU A 44 11.26 -17.59 12.47
N GLY A 45 11.46 -16.30 12.75
CA GLY A 45 12.76 -15.63 12.84
C GLY A 45 13.54 -15.97 14.12
N GLY A 46 12.83 -16.15 15.25
CA GLY A 46 13.39 -16.46 16.56
C GLY A 46 14.16 -17.77 16.67
N ARG A 47 13.99 -18.70 15.72
CA ARG A 47 14.79 -19.94 15.69
C ARG A 47 16.19 -19.74 15.09
N ARG A 48 16.49 -18.59 14.47
CA ARG A 48 17.75 -18.36 13.74
C ARG A 48 18.60 -17.20 14.25
N SER A 49 18.05 -16.31 15.09
CA SER A 49 18.77 -15.13 15.59
C SER A 49 18.26 -14.75 16.98
N GLY A 50 19.12 -14.12 17.80
CA GLY A 50 18.92 -13.85 19.24
C GLY A 50 17.69 -13.03 19.62
N GLU A 51 17.54 -12.73 20.92
CA GLU A 51 16.33 -12.16 21.55
C GLU A 51 15.69 -10.97 20.80
N ASP A 52 16.48 -10.09 20.17
CA ASP A 52 15.98 -8.93 19.42
C ASP A 52 15.17 -9.29 18.17
N SER A 53 15.39 -10.48 17.58
CA SER A 53 14.63 -10.96 16.43
C SER A 53 13.22 -11.43 16.79
N LEU A 54 12.92 -11.61 18.07
CA LEU A 54 11.63 -12.16 18.54
C LEU A 54 10.49 -11.14 18.48
N HIS A 55 10.79 -9.84 18.30
CA HIS A 55 9.80 -8.77 18.30
C HIS A 55 9.98 -7.76 17.16
N PHE A 56 10.88 -8.05 16.21
CA PHE A 56 11.22 -7.13 15.13
C PHE A 56 10.01 -6.80 14.26
N PHE A 57 9.28 -7.81 13.80
CA PHE A 57 8.12 -7.63 12.93
C PHE A 57 6.97 -6.99 13.69
N ARG A 58 6.74 -7.35 14.96
CA ARG A 58 5.74 -6.69 15.81
C ARG A 58 6.02 -5.21 15.99
N ARG A 59 7.27 -4.85 16.32
CA ARG A 59 7.69 -3.44 16.49
C ARG A 59 7.56 -2.66 15.19
N THR A 60 8.03 -3.24 14.09
CA THR A 60 7.96 -2.64 12.75
C THR A 60 6.53 -2.45 12.31
N SER A 61 5.67 -3.45 12.49
CA SER A 61 4.24 -3.39 12.14
C SER A 61 3.51 -2.32 12.94
N SER A 62 3.76 -2.22 14.24
CA SER A 62 3.16 -1.17 15.08
C SER A 62 3.56 0.22 14.61
N ARG A 63 4.85 0.41 14.26
CA ARG A 63 5.36 1.68 13.74
C ARG A 63 4.74 2.03 12.40
N LEU A 64 4.65 1.06 11.48
CA LEU A 64 4.04 1.24 10.16
C LEU A 64 2.56 1.59 10.28
N CYS A 65 1.80 0.90 11.13
CA CYS A 65 0.39 1.21 11.33
C CYS A 65 0.22 2.63 11.88
N ALA A 66 1.01 3.01 12.90
CA ALA A 66 0.96 4.37 13.45
C ALA A 66 1.35 5.45 12.41
N ALA A 67 2.32 5.15 11.54
CA ALA A 67 2.71 6.05 10.45
C ALA A 67 1.61 6.18 9.39
N ILE A 68 0.94 5.09 9.02
CA ILE A 68 -0.21 5.08 8.09
C ILE A 68 -1.37 5.90 8.67
N ASP A 69 -1.63 5.79 9.97
CA ASP A 69 -2.66 6.55 10.66
C ASP A 69 -2.30 8.04 10.88
N GLY A 70 -1.11 8.48 10.45
CA GLY A 70 -0.64 9.86 10.67
C GLY A 70 -0.30 10.19 12.13
N ARG A 71 -0.20 9.19 13.01
CA ARG A 71 0.03 9.36 14.45
C ARG A 71 1.51 9.46 14.84
N GLN A 72 2.42 9.41 13.87
CA GLN A 72 3.86 9.40 14.08
C GLN A 72 4.53 10.64 13.46
N GLN A 73 5.39 11.31 14.22
CA GLN A 73 6.12 12.52 13.75
C GLN A 73 6.97 12.23 12.51
N ASP A 74 7.65 11.07 12.47
CA ASP A 74 8.47 10.63 11.34
C ASP A 74 7.72 9.67 10.39
N ALA A 75 6.40 9.83 10.24
CA ALA A 75 5.57 8.93 9.44
C ALA A 75 6.10 8.78 8.01
N GLN A 76 6.39 9.90 7.34
CA GLN A 76 6.83 9.89 5.95
C GLN A 76 8.19 9.17 5.76
N ALA A 77 9.16 9.42 6.64
CA ALA A 77 10.47 8.77 6.60
C ALA A 77 10.35 7.26 6.90
N THR A 78 9.48 6.87 7.83
CA THR A 78 9.20 5.47 8.16
C THR A 78 8.60 4.74 6.95
N LEU A 79 7.60 5.34 6.28
CA LEU A 79 6.93 4.75 5.13
C LEU A 79 7.84 4.69 3.90
N ASP A 80 8.66 5.71 3.67
CA ASP A 80 9.66 5.72 2.58
C ASP A 80 10.72 4.64 2.79
N GLY A 81 11.21 4.50 4.03
CA GLY A 81 12.15 3.45 4.41
C GLY A 81 11.60 2.05 4.14
N PHE A 82 10.34 1.79 4.54
CA PHE A 82 9.69 0.52 4.28
C PHE A 82 9.44 0.27 2.78
N CYS A 83 9.01 1.31 2.04
CA CYS A 83 8.80 1.21 0.59
C CYS A 83 10.08 0.76 -0.14
N LYS A 84 11.25 1.24 0.28
CA LYS A 84 12.55 0.82 -0.28
C LYS A 84 12.93 -0.64 0.02
N GLN A 85 12.37 -1.23 1.07
CA GLN A 85 12.61 -2.63 1.47
C GLN A 85 11.72 -3.63 0.72
N ILE A 86 10.67 -3.17 0.02
CA ILE A 86 9.80 -4.04 -0.76
C ILE A 86 10.50 -4.44 -2.06
N GLU A 87 10.87 -5.71 -2.19
CA GLU A 87 11.53 -6.27 -3.37
C GLU A 87 10.60 -6.33 -4.59
N GLU A 88 9.34 -6.74 -4.38
CA GLU A 88 8.36 -6.89 -5.46
C GLU A 88 7.96 -5.52 -6.05
N PRO A 89 8.30 -5.20 -7.31
CA PRO A 89 8.13 -3.85 -7.86
C PRO A 89 6.68 -3.38 -7.89
N ARG A 90 5.74 -4.30 -8.15
CA ARG A 90 4.31 -3.96 -8.22
C ARG A 90 3.75 -3.62 -6.84
N LEU A 91 4.14 -4.39 -5.83
CA LEU A 91 3.74 -4.16 -4.44
C LEU A 91 4.30 -2.84 -3.93
N ARG A 92 5.56 -2.55 -4.24
CA ARG A 92 6.22 -1.28 -3.89
C ARG A 92 5.48 -0.08 -4.48
N LEU A 93 5.12 -0.14 -5.77
CA LEU A 93 4.37 0.93 -6.44
C LEU A 93 2.97 1.12 -5.84
N ALA A 94 2.25 0.02 -5.60
CA ALA A 94 0.92 0.07 -4.99
C ALA A 94 0.97 0.65 -3.58
N PHE A 95 1.96 0.26 -2.78
CA PHE A 95 2.16 0.80 -1.44
C PHE A 95 2.47 2.30 -1.49
N ALA A 96 3.45 2.71 -2.32
CA ALA A 96 3.80 4.12 -2.48
C ALA A 96 2.59 4.97 -2.89
N ALA A 97 1.72 4.45 -3.77
CA ALA A 97 0.49 5.12 -4.15
C ALA A 97 -0.52 5.22 -3.00
N ALA A 98 -0.74 4.13 -2.26
CA ALA A 98 -1.67 4.08 -1.13
C ALA A 98 -1.29 5.07 -0.02
N VAL A 99 0.01 5.21 0.27
CA VAL A 99 0.50 6.11 1.33
C VAL A 99 0.87 7.52 0.84
N GLY A 100 0.55 7.86 -0.40
CA GLY A 100 0.80 9.21 -0.96
C GLY A 100 2.29 9.54 -1.21
N LEU A 101 3.18 8.54 -1.18
CA LEU A 101 4.61 8.70 -1.49
C LEU A 101 4.90 8.69 -3.00
N ALA A 102 4.00 8.13 -3.80
CA ALA A 102 4.07 8.21 -5.24
C ALA A 102 3.99 9.69 -5.63
N ARG A 103 5.15 10.31 -5.90
CA ARG A 103 5.21 11.64 -6.48
C ARG A 103 4.28 11.62 -7.68
N SER A 104 3.24 12.44 -7.64
CA SER A 104 2.54 12.89 -8.84
C SER A 104 3.61 13.48 -9.74
N LYS A 105 4.21 12.67 -10.62
CA LYS A 105 4.41 13.15 -11.98
C LYS A 105 2.97 13.31 -12.45
N PRO A 106 2.40 14.53 -12.52
CA PRO A 106 1.20 14.66 -13.33
C PRO A 106 1.60 14.00 -14.64
N ALA A 107 0.87 12.95 -15.02
CA ALA A 107 1.01 12.41 -16.36
C ALA A 107 0.97 13.65 -17.23
N ARG A 108 2.07 13.93 -17.95
CA ARG A 108 2.19 15.14 -18.77
C ARG A 108 1.01 15.05 -19.71
N SER A 109 -0.07 15.74 -19.36
CA SER A 109 -1.29 15.76 -20.11
C SER A 109 -0.87 16.46 -21.36
N LYS A 110 -0.55 15.68 -22.41
CA LYS A 110 -0.42 16.24 -23.74
C LYS A 110 -1.68 17.09 -23.90
N PRO A 111 -1.56 18.38 -24.28
CA PRO A 111 -2.74 19.21 -24.44
C PRO A 111 -3.68 18.44 -25.35
N GLN A 112 -4.86 18.09 -24.80
CA GLN A 112 -5.88 17.41 -25.57
C GLN A 112 -6.14 18.31 -26.79
N PRO A 113 -6.05 17.80 -28.03
CA PRO A 113 -6.48 18.59 -29.17
C PRO A 113 -7.91 19.02 -28.88
N LYS A 114 -8.13 20.34 -29.01
CA LYS A 114 -9.37 21.06 -28.72
C LYS A 114 -10.56 20.17 -29.07
N ARG A 115 -11.34 19.74 -28.06
CA ARG A 115 -12.57 18.94 -28.24
C ARG A 115 -13.38 19.62 -29.33
N ASP A 116 -13.51 18.95 -30.47
CA ASP A 116 -14.20 19.49 -31.62
C ASP A 116 -15.66 19.76 -31.19
N GLN A 117 -16.04 21.03 -31.14
CA GLN A 117 -17.40 21.42 -30.74
C GLN A 117 -18.43 21.00 -31.80
N ASN A 118 -17.96 20.49 -32.94
CA ASN A 118 -18.79 20.00 -34.04
C ASN A 118 -19.21 18.53 -33.90
N LEU A 119 -18.90 17.84 -32.78
CA LEU A 119 -19.34 16.44 -32.57
C LEU A 119 -20.87 16.26 -32.65
N PHE A 120 -21.65 17.34 -32.51
CA PHE A 120 -23.10 17.34 -32.60
C PHE A 120 -23.63 18.00 -33.90
N ARG A 121 -22.78 18.35 -34.87
CA ARG A 121 -23.25 18.79 -36.20
C ARG A 121 -23.96 17.63 -36.88
N GLY A 122 -25.28 17.73 -37.00
CA GLY A 122 -26.13 16.73 -37.65
C GLY A 122 -27.15 16.06 -36.72
N LEU A 123 -27.08 16.31 -35.41
CA LEU A 123 -28.14 15.90 -34.49
C LEU A 123 -29.21 17.00 -34.48
N LEU A 124 -30.46 16.62 -34.77
CA LEU A 124 -31.60 17.53 -34.69
C LEU A 124 -31.68 18.09 -33.27
N ALA A 125 -31.66 19.43 -33.15
CA ALA A 125 -31.83 20.10 -31.87
C ALA A 125 -33.14 19.66 -31.23
N ARG A 126 -33.09 19.32 -29.95
CA ARG A 126 -34.26 18.90 -29.17
C ARG A 126 -35.33 19.99 -29.26
N PRO A 127 -36.58 19.68 -29.70
CA PRO A 127 -37.64 20.67 -29.74
C PRO A 127 -37.94 21.17 -28.32
N PRO A 128 -38.24 22.46 -28.13
CA PRO A 128 -38.67 22.96 -26.83
C PRO A 128 -39.96 22.27 -26.40
N ALA A 129 -40.04 21.90 -25.12
CA ALA A 129 -41.22 21.28 -24.54
C ALA A 129 -42.41 22.27 -24.59
N PRO A 130 -43.62 21.81 -24.95
CA PRO A 130 -44.79 22.67 -24.93
C PRO A 130 -45.19 23.00 -23.48
N LEU A 131 -45.66 24.23 -23.29
CA LEU A 131 -46.15 24.80 -22.01
C LEU A 131 -47.49 24.20 -21.59
#